data_AF-A0AAD5WYS8-F1
#
_entry.id   AF-A0AAD5WYS8-F1
#
_cell.length_a   1.000
_cell.length_b   1.000
_cell.length_c   1.000
_cell.angle_alpha   90.00
_cell.angle_beta   90.00
_cell.angle_gamma   90.00
#
_symmetry.space_group_name_H-M   'P 1'
#
loop_
_entity.id
_entity.type
_entity.pdbx_description
1 polymer ?
#
loop_
_entity_poly.entity_id
_entity_poly.type
_entity_poly.pdbx_seq_one_letter_code
_entity_poly.pdbx_strand_id
1 'polypeptide(L)'
;MISQTHKDEPENQSPSAAPPAQLLHSFPLLEYLTIILAGCILTLSCGLLNAIALTGYFATSVSHMTGHVALLSLAIAKGDYSSAYHLAAVIAAFMVGAFLSGAIVGGETFMLSRRYGVVLLIESISLVGAYGFHRVKADVGTYFAGFACGLQNAMATTYSGAIIRTTHVTGTTTDIALIL
;
A
#
# COMPACT_ATOMS: atom_id res chain seq x y z
N MET A 1 32.00 54.90 35.05
CA MET A 1 31.46 54.32 36.29
C MET A 1 30.32 53.40 35.87
N ILE A 2 30.49 52.08 36.10
CA ILE A 2 29.47 50.99 35.99
C ILE A 2 29.14 50.61 34.52
N SER A 3 29.11 49.36 34.05
CA SER A 3 29.47 48.04 34.57
C SER A 3 29.47 47.04 33.40
N GLN A 4 30.58 46.30 33.30
CA GLN A 4 30.79 44.89 32.93
C GLN A 4 29.67 44.04 32.27
N THR A 5 30.12 43.24 31.29
CA THR A 5 29.75 41.83 30.98
C THR A 5 28.35 41.55 30.43
N HIS A 6 28.21 41.57 29.10
CA HIS A 6 27.20 40.73 28.45
C HIS A 6 27.81 39.33 28.25
N LYS A 7 27.23 38.38 28.99
CA LYS A 7 27.54 36.95 29.01
C LYS A 7 27.48 36.32 27.63
N ASP A 8 28.42 35.41 27.38
CA ASP A 8 28.25 34.25 26.53
C ASP A 8 27.07 33.40 27.05
N GLU A 9 26.14 33.02 26.17
CA GLU A 9 25.22 31.91 26.40
C GLU A 9 25.18 30.99 25.15
N PRO A 10 24.97 29.69 25.35
CA PRO A 10 25.57 28.65 24.52
C PRO A 10 24.66 28.13 23.40
N GLU A 11 25.35 27.48 22.47
CA GLU A 11 24.85 26.54 21.46
C GLU A 11 23.60 25.74 21.90
N ASN A 12 22.50 25.91 21.17
CA ASN A 12 21.43 24.91 21.12
C ASN A 12 21.20 24.51 19.66
N GLN A 13 22.15 23.73 19.13
CA GLN A 13 21.87 22.81 18.05
C GLN A 13 20.77 21.87 18.55
N SER A 14 19.53 22.06 18.09
CA SER A 14 18.53 21.02 18.18
C SER A 14 19.11 19.77 17.52
N PRO A 15 19.29 18.64 18.22
CA PRO A 15 19.59 17.42 17.52
C PRO A 15 18.40 17.16 16.59
N SER A 16 18.65 17.22 15.28
CA SER A 16 17.80 16.61 14.26
C SER A 16 17.62 15.16 14.70
N ALA A 17 16.50 14.87 15.35
CA ALA A 17 16.23 13.57 15.89
C ALA A 17 16.00 12.63 14.71
N ALA A 18 17.08 11.98 14.26
CA ALA A 18 16.98 10.71 13.60
C ALA A 18 16.04 9.83 14.45
N PRO A 19 15.08 9.11 13.85
CA PRO A 19 14.14 8.30 14.62
C PRO A 19 14.94 7.35 15.52
N PRO A 20 14.67 7.33 16.84
CA PRO A 20 15.52 6.61 17.76
C PRO A 20 15.40 5.12 17.45
N ALA A 21 16.54 4.49 17.14
CA ALA A 21 16.69 3.04 17.04
C ALA A 21 16.17 2.27 18.28
N GLN A 22 15.87 2.99 19.36
CA GLN A 22 15.31 2.48 20.61
C GLN A 22 13.84 2.04 20.52
N LEU A 23 13.05 2.49 19.52
CA LEU A 23 11.65 2.07 19.41
C LEU A 23 11.51 0.57 19.03
N LEU A 24 12.50 0.03 18.30
CA LEU A 24 12.57 -1.39 17.91
C LEU A 24 12.79 -2.35 19.08
N HIS A 25 13.33 -1.89 20.21
CA HIS A 25 13.64 -2.72 21.38
C HIS A 25 12.52 -2.75 22.45
N SER A 26 11.43 -2.03 22.23
CA SER A 26 10.32 -1.92 23.20
C SER A 26 9.24 -3.00 23.06
N PHE A 27 9.25 -3.76 21.96
CA PHE A 27 8.34 -4.88 21.74
C PHE A 27 8.99 -6.21 22.14
N PRO A 28 8.24 -7.15 22.75
CA PRO A 28 8.73 -8.51 22.93
C PRO A 28 9.10 -9.12 21.56
N LEU A 29 10.26 -9.79 21.47
CA LEU A 29 10.82 -10.34 20.22
C LEU A 29 9.80 -11.12 19.38
N LEU A 30 8.89 -11.84 20.05
CA LEU A 30 7.83 -12.62 19.42
C LEU A 30 6.82 -11.75 18.67
N GLU A 31 6.42 -10.61 19.22
CA GLU A 31 5.49 -9.68 18.58
C GLU A 31 6.12 -9.05 17.34
N TYR A 32 7.38 -8.63 17.46
CA TYR A 32 8.17 -8.12 16.33
C TYR A 32 8.29 -9.13 15.19
N LEU A 33 8.63 -10.39 15.52
CA LEU A 33 8.72 -11.47 14.53
C LEU A 33 7.37 -11.74 13.86
N THR A 34 6.27 -11.67 14.63
CA THR A 34 4.92 -11.88 14.11
C THR A 34 4.53 -10.80 13.10
N ILE A 35 4.87 -9.54 13.38
CA ILE A 35 4.62 -8.41 12.47
C ILE A 35 5.40 -8.58 11.16
N ILE A 36 6.70 -8.93 11.24
CA ILE A 36 7.52 -9.18 10.05
C ILE A 36 6.93 -10.32 9.22
N LEU A 37 6.63 -11.45 9.86
CA LEU A 37 6.09 -12.62 9.18
C LEU A 37 4.76 -12.29 8.48
N ALA A 38 3.87 -11.57 9.17
CA ALA A 38 2.61 -11.11 8.59
C ALA A 38 2.83 -10.20 7.37
N GLY A 39 3.76 -9.24 7.46
CA GLY A 39 4.12 -8.37 6.33
C GLY A 39 4.70 -9.13 5.13
N CYS A 40 5.54 -10.13 5.37
CA CYS A 40 6.07 -11.02 4.33
C CYS A 40 4.97 -11.82 3.64
N ILE A 41 4.06 -12.42 4.41
CA ILE A 41 2.92 -13.18 3.89
C ILE A 41 2.02 -12.28 3.05
N LEU A 42 1.75 -11.05 3.53
CA LEU A 42 0.91 -10.08 2.83
C LEU A 42 1.56 -9.64 1.51
N THR A 43 2.86 -9.38 1.52
CA THR A 43 3.61 -9.04 0.29
C THR A 43 3.62 -10.20 -0.71
N LEU A 44 3.78 -11.43 -0.22
CA LEU A 44 3.70 -12.64 -1.04
C LEU A 44 2.32 -12.83 -1.66
N SER A 45 1.25 -12.66 -0.88
CA SER A 45 -0.13 -12.76 -1.39
C SER A 45 -0.37 -11.74 -2.50
N CYS A 46 0.10 -10.52 -2.30
CA CYS A 46 0.00 -9.46 -3.29
C CYS A 46 0.76 -9.79 -4.58
N GLY A 47 1.97 -10.35 -4.46
CA GLY A 47 2.75 -10.83 -5.59
C GLY A 47 2.01 -11.92 -6.38
N LEU A 48 1.38 -12.87 -5.69
CA LEU A 48 0.61 -13.94 -6.31
C LEU A 48 -0.64 -13.40 -7.02
N LEU A 49 -1.40 -12.49 -6.40
CA LEU A 49 -2.57 -11.87 -7.02
C LEU A 49 -2.20 -11.12 -8.31
N ASN A 50 -1.09 -10.38 -8.29
CA ASN A 50 -0.59 -9.71 -9.48
C ASN A 50 -0.13 -10.69 -10.57
N ALA A 51 0.50 -11.81 -10.20
CA ALA A 51 0.87 -12.85 -11.16
C ALA A 51 -0.35 -13.50 -11.81
N ILE A 52 -1.41 -13.76 -11.03
CA ILE A 52 -2.69 -14.27 -11.55
C ILE A 52 -3.36 -13.23 -12.46
N ALA A 53 -3.32 -11.94 -12.10
CA ALA A 53 -3.85 -10.88 -12.95
C ALA A 53 -3.12 -10.76 -14.30
N LEU A 54 -1.80 -10.95 -14.31
CA LEU A 54 -0.97 -10.94 -15.51
C LEU A 54 -1.29 -12.08 -16.48
N THR A 55 -1.84 -13.20 -16.01
CA THR A 55 -2.29 -14.29 -16.90
C THR A 55 -3.72 -14.09 -17.42
N GLY A 56 -4.41 -13.02 -16.98
CA GLY A 56 -5.74 -12.63 -17.42
C GLY A 56 -5.77 -11.91 -18.77
N TYR A 57 -6.98 -11.56 -19.22
CA TYR A 57 -7.27 -11.01 -20.56
C TYR A 57 -6.46 -9.74 -20.91
N PHE A 58 -6.24 -8.86 -19.93
CA PHE A 58 -5.51 -7.60 -20.13
C PHE A 58 -4.01 -7.70 -19.86
N ALA A 59 -3.49 -8.87 -19.51
CA ALA A 59 -2.07 -9.15 -19.23
C ALA A 59 -1.37 -8.07 -18.39
N THR A 60 -2.10 -7.48 -17.44
CA THR A 60 -1.64 -6.38 -16.58
C THR A 60 -1.87 -6.75 -15.13
N SER A 61 -0.93 -6.38 -14.27
CA SER A 61 -1.10 -6.61 -12.84
C SER A 61 -2.12 -5.61 -12.28
N VAL A 62 -2.92 -6.06 -11.32
CA VAL A 62 -3.96 -5.24 -10.70
C VAL A 62 -3.37 -4.07 -9.93
N SER A 63 -2.14 -4.18 -9.42
CA SER A 63 -1.52 -3.11 -8.64
C SER A 63 -0.80 -2.03 -9.46
N HIS A 64 -0.60 -2.23 -10.77
CA HIS A 64 0.22 -1.33 -11.59
C HIS A 64 -0.59 -0.14 -12.11
N MET A 65 -1.03 0.72 -11.18
CA MET A 65 -1.95 1.84 -11.44
C MET A 65 -1.43 2.79 -12.53
N THR A 66 -0.14 3.13 -12.53
CA THR A 66 0.47 4.00 -13.56
C THR A 66 0.30 3.40 -14.97
N GLY A 67 0.47 2.10 -15.12
CA GLY A 67 0.24 1.41 -16.39
C GLY A 67 -1.24 1.39 -16.78
N HIS A 68 -2.16 1.16 -15.84
CA HIS A 68 -3.61 1.22 -16.10
C HIS A 68 -4.04 2.60 -16.62
N VAL A 69 -3.53 3.67 -16.03
CA VAL A 69 -3.80 5.05 -16.49
C VAL A 69 -3.25 5.30 -17.89
N ALA A 70 -2.04 4.81 -18.20
CA ALA A 70 -1.45 4.93 -19.54
C ALA A 70 -2.23 4.12 -20.60
N LEU A 71 -2.69 2.92 -20.26
CA LEU A 71 -3.52 2.11 -21.15
C LEU A 71 -4.91 2.72 -21.33
N LEU A 72 -5.48 3.32 -20.28
CA LEU A 72 -6.76 4.03 -20.34
C LEU A 72 -6.69 5.21 -21.31
N SER A 73 -5.65 6.04 -21.21
CA SER A 73 -5.47 7.18 -22.12
C SER A 73 -5.27 6.72 -23.57
N LEU A 74 -4.54 5.62 -23.79
CA LEU A 74 -4.37 5.02 -25.11
C LEU A 74 -5.68 4.46 -25.68
N ALA A 75 -6.49 3.78 -24.86
CA ALA A 75 -7.78 3.23 -25.26
C ALA A 75 -8.75 4.35 -25.68
N ILE A 76 -8.80 5.45 -24.91
CA ILE A 76 -9.57 6.65 -25.26
C ILE A 76 -9.09 7.24 -26.58
N ALA A 77 -7.78 7.41 -26.77
CA ALA A 77 -7.21 7.97 -27.99
C ALA A 77 -7.51 7.13 -29.24
N LYS A 78 -7.61 5.81 -29.08
CA LYS A 78 -7.96 4.87 -30.16
C LYS A 78 -9.47 4.71 -30.39
N GLY A 79 -10.31 5.31 -29.54
CA GLY A 79 -11.75 5.13 -29.57
C GLY A 79 -12.24 3.76 -29.08
N ASP A 80 -11.39 2.99 -28.40
CA ASP A 80 -11.76 1.72 -27.77
C ASP A 80 -12.37 1.97 -26.38
N TYR A 81 -13.64 2.38 -26.38
CA TYR A 81 -14.38 2.70 -25.17
C TYR A 81 -14.63 1.49 -24.26
N SER A 82 -14.62 0.27 -24.80
CA SER A 82 -14.82 -0.95 -24.01
C SER A 82 -13.63 -1.17 -23.08
N SER A 83 -12.42 -1.15 -23.63
CA SER A 83 -11.19 -1.25 -22.83
C SER A 83 -11.02 -0.06 -21.88
N ALA A 84 -11.37 1.15 -22.33
CA ALA A 84 -11.33 2.34 -21.48
C ALA A 84 -12.24 2.20 -20.26
N TYR A 85 -13.49 1.76 -20.45
CA TYR A 85 -14.40 1.51 -19.34
C TYR A 85 -13.85 0.46 -18.38
N HIS A 86 -13.34 -0.66 -18.90
CA HIS A 86 -12.78 -1.71 -18.05
C HIS A 86 -11.62 -1.20 -17.18
N LEU A 87 -10.65 -0.50 -17.78
CA LEU A 87 -9.50 0.05 -17.07
C LEU A 87 -9.91 1.11 -16.03
N ALA A 88 -10.84 1.99 -16.39
CA ALA A 88 -11.39 2.97 -15.45
C ALA A 88 -12.10 2.30 -14.27
N ALA A 89 -12.85 1.23 -14.51
CA ALA A 89 -13.52 0.46 -13.45
C ALA A 89 -12.52 -0.24 -12.51
N VAL A 90 -11.41 -0.79 -13.02
CA VAL A 90 -10.33 -1.36 -12.18
C VAL A 90 -9.70 -0.29 -11.30
N ILE A 91 -9.36 0.88 -11.88
CA ILE A 91 -8.78 2.01 -11.13
C ILE A 91 -9.75 2.48 -10.05
N ALA A 92 -11.03 2.66 -10.40
CA ALA A 92 -12.06 3.08 -9.45
C ALA A 92 -12.23 2.06 -8.32
N ALA A 93 -12.29 0.76 -8.63
CA ALA A 93 -12.40 -0.29 -7.62
C ALA A 93 -11.22 -0.26 -6.64
N PHE A 94 -9.99 -0.10 -7.14
CA PHE A 94 -8.80 0.06 -6.30
C PHE A 94 -8.90 1.30 -5.40
N MET A 95 -9.31 2.44 -5.95
CA MET A 95 -9.48 3.68 -5.16
C MET A 95 -10.53 3.52 -4.06
N VAL A 96 -11.65 2.86 -4.36
CA VAL A 96 -12.71 2.59 -3.38
C VAL A 96 -12.20 1.66 -2.27
N GLY A 97 -11.41 0.65 -2.61
CA GLY A 97 -10.78 -0.22 -1.62
C GLY A 97 -9.80 0.52 -0.72
N ALA A 98 -8.95 1.37 -1.30
CA ALA A 98 -8.01 2.20 -0.55
C ALA A 98 -8.73 3.19 0.37
N PHE A 99 -9.79 3.83 -0.12
CA PHE A 99 -10.63 4.73 0.67
C PHE A 99 -11.27 4.01 1.86
N LEU A 100 -11.87 2.83 1.63
CA LEU A 100 -12.50 2.05 2.69
C LEU A 100 -11.49 1.61 3.77
N SER A 101 -10.29 1.20 3.36
CA SER A 101 -9.19 0.87 4.28
C SER A 101 -8.86 2.06 5.19
N GLY A 102 -8.68 3.25 4.59
CA GLY A 102 -8.40 4.47 5.33
C GLY A 102 -9.55 4.87 6.27
N ALA A 103 -10.79 4.69 5.85
CA ALA A 103 -11.97 4.96 6.68
C ALA A 103 -12.10 4.00 7.87
N ILE A 104 -11.74 2.73 7.71
CA ILE A 104 -11.81 1.71 8.78
C ILE A 104 -10.65 1.85 9.77
N VAL A 105 -9.42 1.99 9.27
CA VAL A 105 -8.22 2.05 10.12
C VAL A 105 -8.11 3.40 10.82
N GLY A 106 -8.37 4.50 10.10
CA GLY A 106 -8.19 5.87 10.56
C GLY A 106 -6.73 6.33 10.49
N GLY A 107 -6.43 7.48 11.10
CA GLY A 107 -5.11 8.12 11.07
C GLY A 107 -4.10 7.65 12.13
N GLU A 108 -4.45 6.67 12.98
CA GLU A 108 -3.53 6.16 13.98
C GLU A 108 -2.52 5.20 13.35
N THR A 109 -1.29 5.66 13.22
CA THR A 109 -0.15 4.91 12.68
C THR A 109 0.51 4.05 13.77
N PHE A 110 1.18 2.95 13.39
CA PHE A 110 2.07 2.16 14.26
C PHE A 110 1.45 1.36 15.43
N MET A 111 0.13 1.20 15.53
CA MET A 111 -0.49 0.26 16.47
C MET A 111 -1.44 -0.72 15.77
N LEU A 112 -1.15 -2.02 15.91
CA LEU A 112 -2.00 -3.08 15.37
C LEU A 112 -3.27 -3.20 16.22
N SER A 113 -4.37 -2.65 15.73
CA SER A 113 -5.68 -2.70 16.38
C SER A 113 -6.63 -3.69 15.69
N ARG A 114 -7.77 -3.99 16.34
CA ARG A 114 -8.85 -4.82 15.78
C ARG A 114 -9.33 -4.34 14.39
N ARG A 115 -9.15 -3.05 14.08
CA ARG A 115 -9.54 -2.44 12.79
C ARG A 115 -8.78 -3.04 11.60
N TYR A 116 -7.50 -3.36 11.77
CA TYR A 116 -6.70 -4.02 10.73
C TYR A 116 -7.25 -5.42 10.40
N GLY A 117 -7.67 -6.17 11.42
CA GLY A 117 -8.33 -7.47 11.23
C GLY A 117 -9.63 -7.38 10.43
N VAL A 118 -10.41 -6.29 10.60
CA VAL A 118 -11.62 -6.05 9.80
C VAL A 118 -11.27 -5.84 8.33
N VAL A 119 -10.23 -5.04 8.04
CA VAL A 119 -9.77 -4.82 6.67
C VAL A 119 -9.30 -6.14 6.02
N LEU A 120 -8.53 -6.96 6.73
CA LEU A 120 -8.07 -8.27 6.26
C LEU A 120 -9.24 -9.24 5.97
N LEU A 121 -10.31 -9.20 6.78
CA LEU A 121 -11.50 -10.00 6.52
C LEU A 121 -12.23 -9.54 5.26
N ILE A 122 -12.39 -8.24 5.06
CA ILE A 122 -13.00 -7.67 3.85
C ILE A 122 -12.17 -8.01 2.61
N GLU A 123 -10.84 -7.89 2.70
CA GLU A 123 -9.91 -8.29 1.65
C GLU A 123 -10.11 -9.78 1.30
N SER A 124 -10.12 -10.66 2.30
CA SER A 124 -10.28 -12.10 2.11
C SER A 124 -11.60 -12.46 1.42
N ILE A 125 -12.72 -11.86 1.87
CA ILE A 125 -14.05 -12.06 1.24
C ILE A 125 -14.02 -11.57 -0.22
N SER A 126 -13.39 -10.43 -0.46
CA SER A 126 -13.29 -9.84 -1.79
C SER A 126 -12.47 -10.74 -2.74
N LEU A 127 -11.38 -11.34 -2.27
CA LEU A 127 -10.57 -12.27 -3.05
C LEU A 127 -11.29 -13.59 -3.34
N VAL A 128 -12.07 -14.11 -2.39
CA VAL A 128 -12.94 -15.27 -2.63
C VAL A 128 -13.98 -14.93 -3.69
N GLY A 129 -14.59 -13.74 -3.62
CA GLY A 129 -15.48 -13.24 -4.66
C GLY A 129 -14.80 -13.13 -6.02
N ALA A 130 -13.59 -12.54 -6.06
CA ALA A 130 -12.79 -12.41 -7.27
C ALA A 130 -12.53 -13.77 -7.92
N TYR A 131 -12.13 -14.77 -7.13
CA TYR A 131 -11.94 -16.14 -7.59
C TYR A 131 -13.23 -16.75 -8.15
N GLY A 132 -14.35 -16.60 -7.44
CA GLY A 132 -15.66 -17.09 -7.90
C GLY A 132 -16.08 -16.51 -9.25
N PHE A 133 -15.95 -15.19 -9.43
CA PHE A 133 -16.28 -14.51 -10.68
C PHE A 133 -15.30 -14.83 -11.81
N HIS A 134 -14.02 -15.02 -11.48
CA HIS A 134 -13.02 -15.45 -12.45
C HIS A 134 -13.34 -16.83 -13.04
N ARG A 135 -13.86 -17.77 -12.23
CA ARG A 135 -14.26 -19.10 -12.72
C ARG A 135 -15.39 -19.07 -13.76
N VAL A 136 -16.27 -18.08 -13.70
CA VAL A 136 -17.35 -17.88 -14.68
C VAL A 136 -16.95 -16.92 -15.80
N LYS A 137 -15.66 -16.56 -15.91
CA LYS A 137 -15.10 -15.62 -16.90
C LYS A 137 -15.79 -14.26 -16.88
N ALA A 138 -16.24 -13.80 -15.72
CA ALA A 138 -16.81 -12.47 -15.56
C ALA A 138 -15.70 -11.46 -15.23
N ASP A 139 -15.67 -10.35 -15.97
CA ASP A 139 -14.72 -9.24 -15.76
C ASP A 139 -14.80 -8.63 -14.35
N VAL A 140 -15.93 -8.82 -13.69
CA VAL A 140 -16.20 -8.43 -12.29
C VAL A 140 -15.14 -8.99 -11.34
N GLY A 141 -14.58 -10.16 -11.61
CA GLY A 141 -13.52 -10.74 -10.78
C GLY A 141 -12.28 -9.84 -10.67
N THR A 142 -11.92 -9.16 -11.75
CA THR A 142 -10.81 -8.21 -11.79
C THR A 142 -11.08 -6.97 -10.94
N TYR A 143 -12.34 -6.52 -10.86
CA TYR A 143 -12.72 -5.37 -10.03
C TYR A 143 -12.66 -5.72 -8.54
N PHE A 144 -13.10 -6.92 -8.14
CA PHE A 144 -12.95 -7.41 -6.77
C PHE A 144 -11.47 -7.55 -6.38
N ALA A 145 -10.63 -8.06 -7.28
CA ALA A 145 -9.19 -8.11 -7.07
C ALA A 145 -8.58 -6.70 -6.95
N GLY A 146 -9.01 -5.75 -7.80
CA GLY A 146 -8.65 -4.33 -7.73
C GLY A 146 -8.95 -3.71 -6.38
N PHE A 147 -10.19 -3.91 -5.91
CA PHE A 147 -10.65 -3.46 -4.61
C PHE A 147 -9.84 -4.06 -3.45
N ALA A 148 -9.63 -5.38 -3.45
CA ALA A 148 -8.82 -6.06 -2.44
C ALA A 148 -7.38 -5.55 -2.40
N CYS A 149 -6.76 -5.38 -3.57
CA CYS A 149 -5.41 -4.83 -3.69
C CYS A 149 -5.33 -3.39 -3.16
N GLY A 150 -6.34 -2.57 -3.45
CA GLY A 150 -6.47 -1.21 -2.91
C GLY A 150 -6.57 -1.18 -1.38
N LEU A 151 -7.43 -2.04 -0.81
CA LEU A 151 -7.59 -2.20 0.64
C LEU A 151 -6.25 -2.52 1.32
N GLN A 152 -5.57 -3.55 0.80
CA GLN A 152 -4.32 -4.07 1.32
C GLN A 152 -3.20 -3.02 1.25
N ASN A 153 -3.08 -2.34 0.12
CA ASN A 153 -2.07 -1.30 -0.08
C ASN A 153 -2.27 -0.11 0.86
N ALA A 154 -3.50 0.36 1.04
CA ALA A 154 -3.80 1.46 1.95
C ALA A 154 -3.60 1.05 3.43
N MET A 155 -3.94 -0.19 3.79
CA MET A 155 -3.73 -0.72 5.14
C MET A 155 -2.24 -0.78 5.49
N ALA A 156 -1.42 -1.35 4.60
CA ALA A 156 0.03 -1.45 4.78
C ALA A 156 0.71 -0.06 4.83
N THR A 157 0.24 0.87 3.98
CA THR A 157 0.70 2.25 3.98
C THR A 157 0.40 2.93 5.32
N THR A 158 -0.82 2.75 5.85
CA THR A 158 -1.23 3.37 7.13
C THR A 158 -0.44 2.80 8.30
N TYR A 159 -0.26 1.47 8.34
CA TYR A 159 0.50 0.80 9.39
C TYR A 159 1.95 1.30 9.47
N SER A 160 2.60 1.44 8.32
CA SER A 160 4.01 1.83 8.22
C SER A 160 4.26 3.34 8.28
N GLY A 161 3.23 4.17 8.47
CA GLY A 161 3.38 5.63 8.42
C GLY A 161 3.79 6.15 7.04
N ALA A 162 3.25 5.56 5.99
CA ALA A 162 3.50 5.83 4.57
C ALA A 162 4.88 5.44 4.03
N ILE A 163 5.66 4.67 4.79
CA ILE A 163 7.00 4.21 4.40
C ILE A 163 6.94 2.99 3.47
N ILE A 164 6.08 2.01 3.77
CA ILE A 164 6.04 0.70 3.08
C ILE A 164 4.75 0.55 2.27
N ARG A 165 4.89 0.09 1.02
CA ARG A 165 3.77 -0.32 0.15
C ARG A 165 4.07 -1.67 -0.48
N THR A 166 3.12 -2.60 -0.43
CA THR A 166 3.27 -3.99 -0.90
C THR A 166 3.39 -4.15 -2.42
N THR A 167 3.11 -3.10 -3.19
CA THR A 167 3.09 -3.15 -4.68
C THR A 167 4.01 -2.17 -5.37
N HIS A 168 4.71 -1.31 -4.63
CA HIS A 168 5.46 -0.20 -5.21
C HIS A 168 6.91 -0.59 -5.53
N VAL A 169 7.06 -1.68 -6.31
CA VAL A 169 8.36 -2.26 -6.65
C VAL A 169 9.29 -1.23 -7.29
N THR A 170 8.79 -0.37 -8.18
CA THR A 170 9.61 0.69 -8.81
C THR A 170 10.26 1.61 -7.78
N GLY A 171 9.50 2.08 -6.77
CA GLY A 171 10.08 2.91 -5.72
C GLY A 171 11.05 2.12 -4.83
N THR A 172 10.69 0.90 -4.42
CA THR A 172 11.58 0.05 -3.62
C THR A 172 12.90 -0.24 -4.35
N THR A 173 12.86 -0.48 -5.66
CA THR A 173 14.06 -0.66 -6.48
C THR A 173 14.91 0.61 -6.55
N THR A 174 14.28 1.79 -6.70
CA THR A 174 15.00 3.08 -6.64
C THR A 174 15.68 3.28 -5.29
N ASP A 175 14.98 3.00 -4.20
CA ASP A 175 15.52 3.15 -2.85
C ASP A 175 16.74 2.23 -2.62
N ILE A 176 16.67 0.97 -3.07
CA ILE A 176 17.82 0.04 -3.02
C ILE A 176 19.00 0.58 -3.83
N ALA A 177 18.74 1.08 -5.04
CA ALA A 177 19.78 1.61 -5.91
C ALA A 177 20.47 2.86 -5.36
N LEU A 178 19.79 3.63 -4.50
CA LEU A 178 20.40 4.79 -3.82
C LEU A 178 21.29 4.38 -2.64
N ILE A 179 21.09 3.19 -2.06
CA ILE A 179 21.84 2.67 -0.90
C ILE A 179 23.10 1.90 -1.33
N LEU A 180 23.08 1.30 -2.53
CA LEU A 180 24.21 0.57 -3.13
C LEU A 180 25.22 1.52 -3.77
#